data_AF-A0A395XB96-F1
#
_entry.id   AF-A0A395XB96-F1
#
_cell.length_a   1.000
_cell.length_b   1.000
_cell.length_c   1.000
_cell.angle_alpha   90.00
_cell.angle_beta   90.00
_cell.angle_gamma   90.00
#
_symmetry.space_group_name_H-M   'P 1'
#
loop_
_entity.id
_entity.type
_entity.pdbx_description
1 polymer ?
#
loop_
_entity_poly.entity_id
_entity_poly.type
_entity_poly.pdbx_seq_one_letter_code
_entity_poly.pdbx_strand_id
1 'polypeptide(L)'
;MAESLKTILMSALASKATPAESDTLIVGEGNVLKKISFSQLFEYLKEKLGINALNTKITFVNQVCKGTGAGYIYINPPDTNNDYYLIGATNADWNACPVSIVAVSRQNSTHIVHFTGNIEKGKSVRILSMWTQAKYITFKQ
;
A
#
# COMPACT_ATOMS: atom_id res chain seq x y z
N MET A 1 15.21 36.21 -0.80
CA MET A 1 13.81 36.41 -1.28
C MET A 1 13.08 35.08 -1.53
N ALA A 2 13.76 33.99 -1.93
CA ALA A 2 13.12 32.66 -2.02
C ALA A 2 12.76 32.04 -0.65
N GLU A 3 13.61 32.24 0.37
CA GLU A 3 13.33 31.77 1.74
C GLU A 3 12.14 32.47 2.39
N SER A 4 11.94 33.77 2.13
CA SER A 4 10.79 34.51 2.67
C SER A 4 9.47 33.99 2.09
N LEU A 5 9.43 33.57 0.82
CA LEU A 5 8.22 33.01 0.22
C LEU A 5 7.86 31.66 0.82
N LYS A 6 8.86 30.78 1.03
CA LYS A 6 8.66 29.48 1.69
C LYS A 6 8.11 29.64 3.11
N THR A 7 8.67 30.56 3.89
CA THR A 7 8.25 30.83 5.26
C THR A 7 6.85 31.44 5.33
N ILE A 8 6.53 32.42 4.47
CA ILE A 8 5.20 33.05 4.41
C ILE A 8 4.12 32.03 4.04
N LEU A 9 4.41 31.14 3.09
CA LEU A 9 3.47 30.09 2.68
C LEU A 9 3.12 29.15 3.84
N MET A 10 4.15 28.67 4.55
CA MET A 10 3.98 27.74 5.67
C MET A 10 3.25 28.42 6.85
N SER A 11 3.53 29.69 7.13
CA SER A 11 2.82 30.45 8.16
C SER A 11 1.36 30.72 7.81
N ALA A 12 1.07 31.06 6.55
CA ALA A 12 -0.31 31.28 6.09
C ALA A 12 -1.13 29.98 6.12
N LEU A 13 -0.54 28.86 5.68
CA LEU A 13 -1.15 27.53 5.77
C LEU A 13 -1.42 27.12 7.23
N ALA A 14 -0.47 27.36 8.14
CA ALA A 14 -0.62 27.03 9.56
C ALA A 14 -1.68 27.90 10.28
N SER A 15 -1.88 29.14 9.82
CA SER A 15 -2.87 30.07 10.38
C SER A 15 -4.32 29.80 9.97
N LYS A 16 -4.53 28.98 8.92
CA LYS A 16 -5.88 28.68 8.42
C LYS A 16 -6.44 27.46 9.13
N ALA A 17 -7.42 27.67 10.01
CA ALA A 17 -8.00 26.62 10.85
C ALA A 17 -8.56 25.41 10.05
N THR A 18 -8.97 25.63 8.78
CA THR A 18 -9.30 24.55 7.84
C THR A 18 -9.17 25.07 6.41
N PRO A 19 -8.15 24.64 5.65
CA PRO A 19 -8.08 24.92 4.22
C PRO A 19 -9.21 24.21 3.46
N ALA A 20 -9.84 24.91 2.51
CA ALA A 20 -10.85 24.37 1.62
C ALA A 20 -10.26 24.12 0.22
N GLU A 21 -10.80 23.18 -0.54
CA GLU A 21 -10.33 22.89 -1.91
C GLU A 21 -10.49 24.06 -2.88
N SER A 22 -11.47 24.94 -2.61
CA SER A 22 -11.72 26.19 -3.35
C SER A 22 -10.72 27.29 -3.06
N ASP A 23 -9.85 27.11 -2.05
CA ASP A 23 -8.79 28.05 -1.76
C ASP A 23 -7.74 28.08 -2.87
N THR A 24 -7.03 29.21 -2.96
CA THR A 24 -6.06 29.43 -4.03
C THR A 24 -4.73 29.94 -3.48
N LEU A 25 -3.66 29.53 -4.16
CA LEU A 25 -2.29 29.95 -3.94
C LEU A 25 -1.83 30.77 -5.14
N ILE A 26 -1.03 31.80 -4.92
CA ILE A 26 -0.31 32.48 -6.00
C ILE A 26 1.15 32.03 -5.92
N VAL A 27 1.62 31.43 -7.01
CA VAL A 27 3.01 30.96 -7.17
C VAL A 27 3.70 31.78 -8.24
N GLY A 28 4.91 32.23 -7.95
CA GLY A 28 5.79 32.84 -8.95
C GLY A 28 6.58 31.77 -9.70
N GLU A 29 6.53 31.80 -11.03
CA GLU A 29 7.34 30.97 -11.92
C GLU A 29 8.07 31.90 -12.91
N GLY A 30 9.36 32.13 -12.68
CA GLY A 30 10.12 33.16 -13.40
C GLY A 30 9.53 34.55 -13.16
N ASN A 31 9.16 35.24 -14.24
CA ASN A 31 8.56 36.58 -14.21
C ASN A 31 7.00 36.55 -14.25
N VAL A 32 6.39 35.38 -14.07
CA VAL A 32 4.93 35.21 -14.17
C VAL A 32 4.36 34.77 -12.82
N LEU A 33 3.26 35.40 -12.40
CA LEU A 33 2.46 34.95 -11.27
C LEU A 33 1.33 34.07 -11.77
N LYS A 34 1.27 32.83 -11.28
CA LYS A 34 0.19 31.87 -11.58
C LYS A 34 -0.67 31.67 -10.35
N LYS A 35 -1.99 31.66 -10.56
CA LYS A 35 -2.97 31.28 -9.55
C LYS A 35 -3.26 29.80 -9.70
N ILE A 36 -3.06 29.03 -8.64
CA ILE A 36 -3.41 27.61 -8.58
C ILE A 36 -4.42 27.39 -7.45
N SER A 37 -5.35 26.45 -7.63
CA SER A 37 -6.24 26.03 -6.54
C SER A 37 -5.57 25.01 -5.61
N PHE A 38 -6.10 24.86 -4.40
CA PHE A 38 -5.67 23.81 -3.49
C PHE A 38 -6.02 22.43 -4.04
N SER A 39 -7.14 22.28 -4.76
CA SER A 39 -7.46 21.03 -5.48
C SER A 39 -6.36 20.64 -6.48
N GLN A 40 -5.88 21.58 -7.31
CA GLN A 40 -4.80 21.35 -8.27
C GLN A 40 -3.49 20.97 -7.55
N LEU A 41 -3.18 21.63 -6.44
CA LEU A 41 -2.00 21.29 -5.62
C LEU A 41 -2.12 19.89 -5.02
N PHE A 42 -3.28 19.51 -4.48
CA PHE A 42 -3.48 18.19 -3.89
C PHE A 42 -3.43 17.07 -4.92
N GLU A 43 -4.01 17.25 -6.10
CA GLU A 43 -3.88 16.30 -7.21
C GLU A 43 -2.43 16.12 -7.64
N TYR A 44 -1.72 17.22 -7.85
CA TYR A 44 -0.30 17.20 -8.19
C TYR A 44 0.53 16.46 -7.13
N LEU A 45 0.30 16.75 -5.85
CA LEU A 45 0.99 16.07 -4.75
C LEU A 45 0.60 14.58 -4.67
N LYS A 46 -0.67 14.21 -4.84
CA LYS A 46 -1.10 12.80 -4.87
C LYS A 46 -0.39 12.03 -5.98
N GLU A 47 -0.31 12.61 -7.17
CA GLU A 47 0.36 12.01 -8.32
C GLU A 47 1.87 11.88 -8.09
N LYS A 48 2.54 12.97 -7.69
CA LYS A 48 4.01 12.99 -7.49
C LYS A 48 4.46 12.15 -6.31
N LEU A 49 3.71 12.17 -5.22
CA LEU A 49 4.02 11.38 -4.02
C LEU A 49 3.50 9.94 -4.13
N GLY A 50 2.76 9.59 -5.19
CA GLY A 50 2.18 8.26 -5.37
C GLY A 50 1.13 7.90 -4.33
N ILE A 51 0.50 8.90 -3.70
CA ILE A 51 -0.58 8.72 -2.72
C ILE A 51 -1.84 8.33 -3.50
N ASN A 52 -1.96 7.04 -3.85
CA ASN A 52 -3.22 6.49 -4.30
C ASN A 52 -4.13 6.23 -3.08
N ALA A 53 -5.44 6.20 -3.29
CA ALA A 53 -6.41 6.05 -2.19
C ALA A 53 -6.29 4.72 -1.42
N LEU A 54 -5.54 3.74 -1.95
CA LEU A 54 -5.49 2.37 -1.39
C LEU A 54 -4.10 1.92 -0.93
N ASN A 55 -3.00 2.56 -1.35
CA ASN A 55 -1.61 2.14 -1.11
C ASN A 55 -1.39 0.63 -1.28
N THR A 56 -2.12 0.00 -2.20
CA THR A 56 -2.10 -1.44 -2.44
C THR A 56 -1.36 -1.81 -3.72
N LYS A 57 -0.78 -3.01 -3.73
CA LYS A 57 -0.12 -3.61 -4.88
C LYS A 57 -0.47 -5.08 -4.98
N ILE A 58 -0.77 -5.54 -6.19
CA ILE A 58 -0.90 -6.95 -6.51
C ILE A 58 0.46 -7.41 -7.03
N THR A 59 1.04 -8.42 -6.40
CA THR A 59 2.28 -9.05 -6.86
C THR A 59 1.99 -10.48 -7.23
N PHE A 60 2.29 -10.85 -8.47
CA PHE A 60 2.27 -12.25 -8.89
C PHE A 60 3.48 -12.95 -8.28
N VAL A 61 3.20 -14.00 -7.51
CA VAL A 61 4.20 -14.81 -6.84
C VAL A 61 4.08 -16.24 -7.33
N ASN A 62 5.14 -17.04 -7.26
CA ASN A 62 5.07 -18.48 -7.51
C ASN A 62 5.65 -19.21 -6.31
N GLN A 63 5.01 -19.01 -5.15
CA GLN A 63 5.52 -19.51 -3.88
C GLN A 63 4.87 -20.84 -3.55
N VAL A 64 5.68 -21.88 -3.36
CA VAL A 64 5.23 -23.20 -2.92
C VAL A 64 5.37 -23.32 -1.41
N CYS A 65 4.26 -23.56 -0.73
CA CYS A 65 4.17 -23.70 0.72
C CYS A 65 3.84 -25.14 1.09
N LYS A 66 4.66 -25.75 1.94
CA LYS A 66 4.47 -27.14 2.38
C LYS A 66 3.43 -27.22 3.49
N GLY A 67 2.63 -28.28 3.47
CA GLY A 67 1.64 -28.58 4.51
C GLY A 67 2.28 -28.96 5.84
N THR A 68 1.72 -28.43 6.91
CA THR A 68 2.10 -28.74 8.30
C THR A 68 1.08 -29.64 9.00
N GLY A 69 -0.03 -29.96 8.33
CA GLY A 69 -1.23 -30.57 8.91
C GLY A 69 -2.25 -29.58 9.44
N ALA A 70 -2.06 -28.27 9.22
CA ALA A 70 -2.95 -27.20 9.66
C ALA A 70 -3.71 -26.55 8.50
N GLY A 71 -4.84 -25.92 8.82
CA GLY A 71 -5.64 -25.10 7.89
C GLY A 71 -5.09 -23.69 7.68
N TYR A 72 -3.82 -23.45 8.02
CA TYR A 72 -3.16 -22.17 7.83
C TYR A 72 -1.66 -22.33 7.60
N ILE A 73 -1.05 -21.32 6.97
CA ILE A 73 0.40 -21.19 6.84
C ILE A 73 0.85 -19.79 7.23
N TYR A 74 2.06 -19.70 7.79
CA TYR A 74 2.75 -18.44 7.96
C TYR A 74 3.46 -18.05 6.68
N ILE A 75 3.34 -16.79 6.30
CA ILE A 75 3.93 -16.29 5.06
C ILE A 75 4.47 -14.88 5.25
N ASN A 76 5.51 -14.56 4.49
CA ASN A 76 5.99 -13.20 4.37
C ASN A 76 5.41 -12.59 3.10
N PRO A 77 5.03 -11.30 3.13
CA PRO A 77 4.74 -10.56 1.89
C PRO A 77 5.96 -10.58 0.98
N PRO A 78 5.77 -10.48 -0.35
CA PRO A 78 6.85 -10.62 -1.33
C PRO A 78 7.92 -9.53 -1.21
N ASP A 79 7.56 -8.37 -0.65
CA ASP A 79 8.51 -7.31 -0.31
C ASP A 79 9.04 -7.54 1.12
N THR A 80 10.25 -8.09 1.21
CA THR A 80 10.89 -8.58 2.45
C THR A 80 11.29 -7.48 3.43
N ASN A 81 11.23 -6.21 3.03
CA ASN A 81 11.63 -5.07 3.87
C ASN A 81 10.64 -4.79 5.01
N ASN A 82 9.59 -5.60 5.15
CA ASN A 82 8.57 -5.43 6.16
C ASN A 82 7.89 -4.05 6.04
N ASP A 83 7.86 -3.48 4.83
CA ASP A 83 7.20 -2.21 4.51
C ASP A 83 5.75 -2.42 4.06
N TYR A 84 5.32 -3.68 3.96
CA TYR A 84 4.02 -4.06 3.45
C TYR A 84 3.30 -5.04 4.39
N TYR A 85 1.98 -4.90 4.44
CA TYR A 85 1.05 -5.87 5.00
C TYR A 85 0.46 -6.73 3.90
N LEU A 86 0.43 -8.05 4.11
CA LEU A 86 -0.38 -8.92 3.28
C LEU A 86 -1.86 -8.74 3.66
N ILE A 87 -2.69 -8.38 2.69
CA ILE A 87 -4.14 -8.18 2.87
C ILE A 87 -4.97 -9.17 2.05
N GLY A 88 -4.35 -9.92 1.15
CA GLY A 88 -5.01 -10.94 0.34
C GLY A 88 -4.00 -11.85 -0.34
N ALA A 89 -4.42 -13.05 -0.69
CA ALA A 89 -3.63 -14.00 -1.44
C ALA A 89 -4.55 -14.88 -2.30
N THR A 90 -4.02 -15.41 -3.39
CA THR A 90 -4.71 -16.42 -4.20
C THR A 90 -3.81 -17.63 -4.38
N ASN A 91 -4.42 -18.81 -4.44
CA ASN A 91 -3.75 -20.06 -4.71
C ASN A 91 -4.47 -20.80 -5.83
N ALA A 92 -3.73 -21.66 -6.54
CA ALA A 92 -4.30 -22.58 -7.49
C ALA A 92 -3.50 -23.87 -7.45
N ASP A 93 -4.03 -24.88 -6.77
CA ASP A 93 -3.45 -26.23 -6.71
C ASP A 93 -4.53 -27.30 -6.49
N TRP A 94 -5.70 -27.15 -7.11
CA TRP A 94 -6.91 -27.93 -6.77
C TRP A 94 -6.76 -29.44 -6.97
N ASN A 95 -5.93 -29.85 -7.92
CA ASN A 95 -5.71 -31.26 -8.20
C ASN A 95 -4.71 -31.91 -7.21
N ALA A 96 -3.78 -31.14 -6.64
CA ALA A 96 -2.72 -31.67 -5.76
C ALA A 96 -3.02 -31.44 -4.27
N CYS A 97 -3.70 -30.34 -3.95
CA CYS A 97 -4.15 -29.96 -2.62
C CYS A 97 -5.45 -29.14 -2.75
N PRO A 98 -6.63 -29.79 -2.61
CA PRO A 98 -7.94 -29.18 -2.88
C PRO A 98 -8.41 -28.26 -1.74
N VAL A 99 -7.63 -27.22 -1.44
CA VAL A 99 -7.95 -26.22 -0.42
C VAL A 99 -7.91 -24.83 -0.99
N SER A 100 -8.93 -24.02 -0.73
CA SER A 100 -8.96 -22.62 -1.17
C SER A 100 -8.52 -21.70 -0.04
N ILE A 101 -7.86 -20.58 -0.36
CA ILE A 101 -7.66 -19.51 0.61
C ILE A 101 -9.02 -18.91 0.99
N VAL A 102 -9.27 -18.75 2.28
CA VAL A 102 -10.50 -18.12 2.82
C VAL A 102 -10.25 -16.78 3.48
N ALA A 103 -9.05 -16.57 4.01
CA ALA A 103 -8.71 -15.33 4.70
C ALA A 103 -7.20 -15.12 4.75
N VAL A 104 -6.82 -13.85 4.90
CA VAL A 104 -5.51 -13.45 5.37
C VAL A 104 -5.70 -12.75 6.70
N SER A 105 -4.90 -13.13 7.70
CA SER A 105 -4.83 -12.44 8.98
C SER A 105 -3.39 -12.16 9.37
N ARG A 106 -3.22 -11.47 10.48
CA ARG A 106 -1.90 -11.12 11.02
C ARG A 106 -1.89 -11.33 12.52
N GLN A 107 -0.82 -11.91 13.01
CA GLN A 107 -0.51 -11.99 14.43
C GLN A 107 0.88 -11.38 14.65
N ASN A 108 0.96 -10.31 15.43
CA ASN A 108 2.19 -9.54 15.62
C ASN A 108 2.79 -9.09 14.27
N SER A 109 4.00 -9.52 13.93
CA SER A 109 4.66 -9.20 12.64
C SER A 109 4.49 -10.27 11.58
N THR A 110 3.77 -11.36 11.87
CA THR A 110 3.65 -12.52 10.99
C THR A 110 2.30 -12.54 10.29
N HIS A 111 2.30 -12.74 8.97
CA HIS A 111 1.08 -12.89 8.19
C HIS A 111 0.70 -14.37 8.09
N ILE A 112 -0.61 -14.61 8.10
CA ILE A 112 -1.19 -15.94 8.15
C ILE A 112 -2.19 -16.04 7.00
N VAL A 113 -2.05 -17.07 6.18
CA VAL A 113 -3.01 -17.41 5.13
C VAL A 113 -3.81 -18.61 5.62
N HIS A 114 -5.13 -18.47 5.65
CA HIS A 114 -6.07 -19.50 6.10
C HIS A 114 -6.73 -20.18 4.91
N PHE A 115 -6.98 -21.47 5.03
CA PHE A 115 -7.53 -22.30 3.98
C PHE A 115 -8.86 -22.95 4.39
N THR A 116 -9.64 -23.41 3.41
CA THR A 116 -10.89 -24.16 3.62
C THR A 116 -10.70 -25.49 4.35
N GLY A 117 -9.48 -26.01 4.41
CA GLY A 117 -9.15 -27.28 5.05
C GLY A 117 -7.66 -27.40 5.36
N ASN A 118 -7.28 -28.48 6.04
CA ASN A 118 -5.90 -28.72 6.43
C ASN A 118 -5.03 -29.10 5.23
N ILE A 119 -3.81 -28.56 5.17
CA ILE A 119 -2.78 -29.00 4.22
C ILE A 119 -1.96 -30.09 4.88
N GLU A 120 -2.22 -31.35 4.52
CA GLU A 120 -1.54 -32.52 5.07
C GLU A 120 -0.01 -32.45 4.94
N LYS A 121 0.70 -33.09 5.87
CA LYS A 121 2.16 -33.22 5.79
C LYS A 121 2.54 -33.96 4.50
N GLY A 122 3.47 -33.39 3.74
CA GLY A 122 3.90 -33.93 2.44
C GLY A 122 3.09 -33.42 1.24
N LYS A 123 1.96 -32.72 1.47
CA LYS A 123 1.27 -31.94 0.44
C LYS A 123 1.83 -30.53 0.36
N SER A 124 1.53 -29.82 -0.71
CA SER A 124 1.93 -28.42 -0.89
C SER A 124 0.85 -27.65 -1.64
N VAL A 125 0.84 -26.34 -1.41
CA VAL A 125 -0.02 -25.39 -2.10
C VAL A 125 0.83 -24.28 -2.70
N ARG A 126 0.44 -23.82 -3.88
CA ARG A 126 1.08 -22.74 -4.61
C ARG A 126 0.26 -21.47 -4.48
N ILE A 127 0.88 -20.45 -3.92
CA ILE A 127 0.37 -19.08 -3.92
C ILE A 127 0.79 -18.43 -5.23
N LEU A 128 -0.18 -17.91 -5.99
CA LEU A 128 0.01 -17.32 -7.31
C LEU A 128 0.02 -15.79 -7.30
N SER A 129 -0.67 -15.19 -6.34
CA SER A 129 -0.63 -13.74 -6.17
C SER A 129 -0.84 -13.36 -4.72
N MET A 130 -0.26 -12.23 -4.36
CA MET A 130 -0.36 -11.60 -3.05
C MET A 130 -0.76 -10.15 -3.23
N TRP A 131 -1.77 -9.74 -2.49
CA TRP A 131 -2.17 -8.33 -2.37
C TRP A 131 -1.54 -7.77 -1.12
N THR A 132 -0.74 -6.73 -1.31
CA THR A 132 -0.09 -6.03 -0.22
C THR A 132 -0.59 -4.61 -0.10
N GLN A 133 -0.53 -4.08 1.11
CA GLN A 133 -0.76 -2.66 1.43
C GLN A 133 0.49 -2.12 2.10
N ALA A 134 1.02 -0.98 1.67
CA ALA A 134 2.19 -0.41 2.34
C ALA A 134 1.83 0.10 3.75
N LYS A 135 2.71 -0.16 4.71
CA LYS A 135 2.54 0.21 6.13
C LYS A 135 2.61 1.71 6.36
N TYR A 136 3.41 2.37 5.53
CA TYR A 136 3.65 3.80 5.57
C TYR A 136 3.33 4.38 4.20
N ILE A 137 3.05 5.68 4.16
CA ILE A 137 3.01 6.41 2.89
C ILE A 137 4.43 6.36 2.32
N THR A 138 4.61 5.64 1.23
CA THR A 138 5.90 5.53 0.56
C THR A 138 6.00 6.64 -0.48
N PHE A 139 6.85 7.63 -0.21
CA PHE A 139 7.17 8.65 -1.20
C PHE A 139 8.04 8.03 -2.29
N LYS A 140 7.65 8.18 -3.57
CA LYS A 140 8.56 7.85 -4.68
C LYS A 140 9.79 8.76 -4.57
N GLN A 141 10.98 8.15 -4.54
CA GLN A 141 12.25 8.88 -4.68
C GLN A 141 12.45 9.30 -6.13
#